data_AF-A0A7C7KVQ4-F1
#
_entry.id   AF-A0A7C7KVQ4-F1
#
_cell.length_a   1.000
_cell.length_b   1.000
_cell.length_c   1.000
_cell.angle_alpha   90.00
_cell.angle_beta   90.00
_cell.angle_gamma   90.00
#
_symmetry.space_group_name_H-M   'P 1'
#
loop_
_entity.id
_entity.type
_entity.pdbx_description
1 polymer ?
#
loop_
_entity_poly.entity_id
_entity_poly.type
_entity_poly.pdbx_seq_one_letter_code
_entity_poly.pdbx_strand_id
1 'polypeptide(L)'
;RSYATIISHLIPPMTISELYGELSELENYIGEYYEAEGREKKEFLKEKILEKIKALRLQEDLQDSKFLDFEELLIKVHDYLEEIKYREINDGLHIMGVPLEGERLINMLFMIVRYQFSYLKGIAEALGYNWEELNEHPGRYQKLIDKVYRHGISLLQEYSSYNFQEECIERLKTLPLNDTLRDVLKVVSRVYRDLMKVEEEIKHTVDALEGCYIPPRVAGAPTKDIKCLPTGRNFYSCNPQEIPTKSAYEMGKRLAEDLIRKYLEEEGRYPEYLGMVIWGSPTMRTGGEDIGEVLYLLGVRPVWNKMGRVVGIEVIPLEELKRPRIDVTLRVSGLFRDTFPQVIELIDEAVRTVANLPEPEEMNFVKKHYREEVEEKIRRGIDEKIARESSLYRIFSDKPGTYGAGVG
;
A
#
# COMPACT_ATOMS: atom_id res chain seq x y z
N ARG A 1 25.07 0.98 -12.11
CA ARG A 1 26.38 1.35 -11.50
C ARG A 1 27.42 0.21 -11.49
N SER A 2 27.07 -1.05 -11.73
CA SER A 2 28.00 -2.19 -11.62
C SER A 2 27.95 -3.19 -12.79
N TYR A 3 27.24 -2.85 -13.89
CA TYR A 3 27.00 -3.76 -15.02
C TYR A 3 26.46 -5.15 -14.60
N ALA A 4 25.69 -5.18 -13.50
CA ALA A 4 25.17 -6.42 -12.94
C ALA A 4 24.12 -7.05 -13.86
N THR A 5 24.21 -8.36 -14.03
CA THR A 5 23.09 -9.19 -14.44
C THR A 5 22.39 -9.63 -13.17
N ILE A 6 21.14 -9.23 -13.00
CA ILE A 6 20.38 -9.55 -11.79
C ILE A 6 19.64 -10.86 -12.05
N ILE A 7 19.61 -11.76 -11.07
CA ILE A 7 18.76 -12.94 -11.10
C ILE A 7 17.73 -12.77 -9.98
N SER A 8 16.46 -12.59 -10.32
CA SER A 8 15.39 -12.53 -9.32
C SER A 8 15.34 -13.82 -8.53
N HIS A 9 15.00 -13.69 -7.24
CA HIS A 9 14.62 -14.81 -6.40
C HIS A 9 13.25 -14.53 -5.78
N LEU A 10 12.60 -15.56 -5.28
CA LEU A 10 11.32 -15.43 -4.60
C LEU A 10 11.48 -14.66 -3.29
N ILE A 11 10.41 -13.96 -2.90
CA ILE A 11 10.31 -13.40 -1.55
C ILE A 11 10.18 -14.53 -0.52
N PRO A 12 10.47 -14.28 0.77
CA PRO A 12 10.18 -15.25 1.81
C PRO A 12 8.72 -15.70 1.76
N PRO A 13 8.41 -16.94 2.20
CA PRO A 13 7.03 -17.38 2.36
C PRO A 13 6.29 -16.40 3.27
N MET A 14 5.04 -16.10 2.94
CA MET A 14 4.22 -15.15 3.67
C MET A 14 3.03 -15.83 4.33
N THR A 15 2.64 -15.33 5.49
CA THR A 15 1.47 -15.76 6.26
C THR A 15 0.80 -14.55 6.92
N ILE A 16 -0.35 -14.78 7.54
CA ILE A 16 -0.98 -13.79 8.43
C ILE A 16 -0.28 -13.81 9.80
N SER A 17 -0.25 -12.68 10.48
CA SER A 17 0.40 -12.57 11.79
C SER A 17 -0.28 -13.42 12.86
N GLU A 18 -1.60 -13.59 12.77
CA GLU A 18 -2.46 -14.04 13.87
C GLU A 18 -2.28 -13.18 15.14
N LEU A 19 -3.07 -13.48 16.18
CA LEU A 19 -2.88 -12.88 17.51
C LEU A 19 -2.23 -13.89 18.44
N TYR A 20 -1.34 -13.42 19.32
CA TYR A 20 -0.67 -14.26 20.30
C TYR A 20 -0.63 -13.59 21.68
N GLY A 21 -0.45 -14.41 22.72
CA GLY A 21 -0.32 -13.95 24.10
C GLY A 21 -1.48 -13.06 24.55
N GLU A 22 -1.13 -11.90 25.11
CA GLU A 22 -2.11 -10.99 25.72
C GLU A 22 -3.12 -10.40 24.73
N LEU A 23 -2.76 -10.27 23.45
CA LEU A 23 -3.67 -9.77 22.40
C LEU A 23 -4.76 -10.79 22.07
N SER A 24 -4.42 -12.09 22.03
CA SER A 24 -5.40 -13.17 21.85
C SER A 24 -6.31 -13.29 23.08
N GLU A 25 -5.78 -13.12 24.29
CA GLU A 25 -6.62 -13.07 25.49
C GLU A 25 -7.58 -11.87 25.49
N LEU A 26 -7.11 -10.70 25.02
CA LEU A 26 -7.97 -9.53 24.86
C LEU A 26 -9.09 -9.79 23.85
N GLU A 27 -8.77 -10.36 22.69
CA GLU A 27 -9.76 -10.77 21.68
C GLU A 27 -10.82 -11.71 22.27
N ASN A 28 -10.40 -12.71 23.05
CA ASN A 28 -11.32 -13.63 23.72
C ASN A 28 -12.25 -12.91 24.71
N TYR A 29 -11.73 -11.98 25.52
CA TYR A 29 -12.57 -11.19 26.44
C TYR A 29 -13.58 -10.31 25.70
N ILE A 30 -13.19 -9.70 24.58
CA ILE A 30 -14.09 -8.93 23.72
C ILE A 30 -15.20 -9.82 23.16
N GLY A 31 -14.84 -11.01 22.66
CA GLY A 31 -15.80 -12.01 22.19
C GLY A 31 -16.79 -12.44 23.27
N GLU A 32 -16.29 -12.75 24.47
CA GLU A 32 -17.13 -13.09 25.63
C GLU A 32 -18.05 -11.95 26.05
N TYR A 33 -17.60 -10.70 25.92
CA TYR A 33 -18.41 -9.52 26.27
C TYR A 33 -19.63 -9.38 25.36
N TYR A 34 -19.45 -9.62 24.05
CA TYR A 34 -20.56 -9.58 23.08
C TYR A 34 -21.57 -10.73 23.29
N GLU A 35 -21.11 -11.91 23.71
CA GLU A 35 -21.96 -13.08 23.97
C GLU A 35 -22.57 -13.12 25.38
N ALA A 36 -22.06 -12.32 26.32
CA ALA A 36 -22.51 -12.35 27.70
C ALA A 36 -23.97 -11.92 27.85
N GLU A 37 -24.80 -12.84 28.36
CA GLU A 37 -26.14 -12.56 28.86
C GLU A 37 -26.06 -12.19 30.35
N GLY A 38 -26.48 -10.98 30.71
CA GLY A 38 -26.53 -10.51 32.10
C GLY A 38 -25.56 -9.37 32.42
N ARG A 39 -26.05 -8.39 33.20
CA ARG A 39 -25.34 -7.15 33.50
C ARG A 39 -24.04 -7.36 34.29
N GLU A 40 -24.08 -8.24 35.29
CA GLU A 40 -22.92 -8.50 36.16
C GLU A 40 -21.72 -9.05 35.39
N LYS A 41 -21.96 -10.00 34.46
CA LYS A 41 -20.90 -10.58 33.61
C LYS A 41 -20.32 -9.54 32.65
N LYS A 42 -21.18 -8.69 32.06
CA LYS A 42 -20.72 -7.59 31.18
C LYS A 42 -19.90 -6.55 31.95
N GLU A 43 -20.29 -6.18 33.16
CA GLU A 43 -19.53 -5.25 33.99
C GLU A 43 -18.15 -5.82 34.37
N PHE A 44 -18.08 -7.11 34.75
CA PHE A 44 -16.80 -7.79 35.02
C PHE A 44 -15.88 -7.85 33.79
N LEU A 45 -16.41 -8.26 32.64
CA LEU A 45 -15.64 -8.33 31.39
C LEU A 45 -15.18 -6.94 30.94
N LYS A 46 -16.02 -5.91 31.10
CA LYS A 46 -15.66 -4.52 30.83
C LYS A 46 -14.45 -4.07 31.66
N GLU A 47 -14.42 -4.35 32.96
CA GLU A 47 -13.26 -4.05 33.81
C GLU A 47 -11.99 -4.77 33.32
N LYS A 48 -12.10 -6.05 32.96
CA LYS A 48 -10.97 -6.85 32.46
C LYS A 48 -10.42 -6.37 31.11
N ILE A 49 -11.32 -6.00 30.19
CA ILE A 49 -10.96 -5.42 28.90
C ILE A 49 -10.20 -4.10 29.12
N LEU A 50 -10.71 -3.21 29.97
CA LEU A 50 -10.07 -1.92 30.28
C LEU A 50 -8.69 -2.10 30.96
N GLU A 51 -8.58 -3.07 31.87
CA GLU A 51 -7.32 -3.43 32.52
C GLU A 51 -6.27 -3.87 31.48
N LYS A 52 -6.64 -4.76 30.55
CA LYS A 52 -5.75 -5.24 29.49
C LYS A 52 -5.39 -4.14 28.48
N ILE A 53 -6.35 -3.33 28.03
CA ILE A 53 -6.09 -2.20 27.13
C ILE A 53 -5.03 -1.28 27.72
N LYS A 54 -5.12 -0.99 29.02
CA LYS A 54 -4.15 -0.15 29.74
C LYS A 54 -2.79 -0.83 29.91
N ALA A 55 -2.77 -2.12 30.24
CA ALA A 55 -1.53 -2.89 30.38
C ALA A 55 -0.74 -2.95 29.06
N LEU A 56 -1.46 -3.14 27.94
CA LEU A 56 -0.90 -3.19 26.59
C LEU A 56 -0.62 -1.80 25.98
N ARG A 57 -0.99 -0.72 26.67
CA ARG A 57 -0.87 0.68 26.21
C ARG A 57 -1.51 0.96 24.85
N LEU A 58 -2.55 0.20 24.47
CA LEU A 58 -3.25 0.37 23.19
C LEU A 58 -3.87 1.77 23.01
N GLN A 59 -4.04 2.52 24.10
CA GLN A 59 -4.48 3.91 24.08
C GLN A 59 -3.53 4.82 23.29
N GLU A 60 -2.22 4.52 23.28
CA GLU A 60 -1.22 5.26 22.50
C GLU A 60 -1.35 4.90 21.00
N ASP A 61 -1.54 3.62 20.67
CA ASP A 61 -1.67 3.14 19.30
C ASP A 61 -2.96 3.59 18.62
N LEU A 62 -4.06 3.69 19.38
CA LEU A 62 -5.35 4.17 18.89
C LEU A 62 -5.39 5.70 18.68
N GLN A 63 -4.33 6.42 19.06
CA GLN A 63 -4.14 7.87 18.88
C GLN A 63 -5.32 8.74 19.34
N ASP A 64 -6.11 8.28 20.31
CA ASP A 64 -7.31 8.98 20.72
C ASP A 64 -7.13 9.70 22.05
N SER A 65 -7.21 11.03 22.01
CA SER A 65 -7.11 11.92 23.17
C SER A 65 -8.47 12.21 23.82
N LYS A 66 -9.56 11.67 23.26
CA LYS A 66 -10.92 11.88 23.77
C LYS A 66 -11.38 10.67 24.59
N PHE A 67 -12.13 10.97 25.66
CA PHE A 67 -12.87 9.97 26.42
C PHE A 67 -13.99 9.39 25.54
N LEU A 68 -13.67 8.32 24.81
CA LEU A 68 -14.67 7.50 24.11
C LEU A 68 -15.57 6.80 25.13
N ASP A 69 -16.85 6.61 24.81
CA ASP A 69 -17.67 5.63 25.52
C ASP A 69 -17.04 4.24 25.35
N PHE A 70 -17.30 3.34 26.31
CA PHE A 70 -16.72 2.00 26.30
C PHE A 70 -17.05 1.22 25.01
N GLU A 71 -18.28 1.34 24.50
CA GLU A 71 -18.69 0.66 23.27
C GLU A 71 -17.92 1.18 22.04
N GLU A 72 -17.70 2.50 21.95
CA GLU A 72 -16.89 3.09 20.87
C GLU A 72 -15.42 2.69 20.97
N LEU A 73 -14.87 2.68 22.20
CA LEU A 73 -13.51 2.19 22.45
C LEU A 73 -13.37 0.72 22.06
N LEU A 74 -14.37 -0.09 22.38
CA LEU A 74 -14.37 -1.53 22.08
C LEU A 74 -14.33 -1.78 20.57
N ILE A 75 -15.12 -1.06 19.79
CA ILE A 75 -15.10 -1.13 18.31
C ILE A 75 -13.70 -0.81 17.78
N LYS A 76 -13.08 0.28 18.24
CA LYS A 76 -11.74 0.70 17.78
C LYS A 76 -10.65 -0.31 18.15
N VAL A 77 -10.66 -0.79 19.39
CA VAL A 77 -9.71 -1.83 19.84
C VAL A 77 -9.89 -3.08 19.00
N HIS A 78 -11.13 -3.44 18.69
CA HIS A 78 -11.42 -4.63 17.92
C HIS A 78 -10.97 -4.52 16.47
N ASP A 79 -11.24 -3.39 15.81
CA ASP A 79 -10.74 -3.09 14.46
C ASP A 79 -9.19 -3.11 14.42
N TYR A 80 -8.54 -2.58 15.46
CA TYR A 80 -7.08 -2.62 15.59
C TYR A 80 -6.53 -4.05 15.74
N LEU A 81 -7.17 -4.89 16.57
CA LEU A 81 -6.79 -6.30 16.73
C LEU A 81 -6.95 -7.08 15.42
N GLU A 82 -8.05 -6.85 14.70
CA GLU A 82 -8.30 -7.47 13.40
C GLU A 82 -7.24 -7.05 12.37
N GLU A 83 -6.86 -5.77 12.35
CA GLU A 83 -5.78 -5.28 11.49
C GLU A 83 -4.46 -6.01 11.79
N ILE A 84 -4.09 -6.15 13.07
CA ILE A 84 -2.89 -6.89 13.46
C ILE A 84 -2.98 -8.36 13.04
N LYS A 85 -4.09 -9.03 13.36
CA LYS A 85 -4.30 -10.46 13.11
C LYS A 85 -4.09 -10.83 11.65
N TYR A 86 -4.57 -10.00 10.73
CA TYR A 86 -4.57 -10.28 9.29
C TYR A 86 -3.46 -9.59 8.50
N ARG A 87 -2.54 -8.89 9.17
CA ARG A 87 -1.33 -8.31 8.56
C ARG A 87 -0.46 -9.40 7.95
N GLU A 88 0.14 -9.06 6.81
CA GLU A 88 1.07 -9.94 6.12
C GLU A 88 2.43 -9.88 6.79
N ILE A 89 2.97 -11.04 7.14
CA ILE A 89 4.31 -11.19 7.69
C ILE A 89 5.08 -12.28 6.94
N ASN A 90 6.41 -12.25 7.06
CA ASN A 90 7.26 -13.30 6.52
C ASN A 90 7.30 -14.49 7.50
N ASP A 91 7.06 -15.71 7.01
CA ASP A 91 7.25 -16.98 7.73
C ASP A 91 8.66 -17.56 7.50
N GLY A 92 9.68 -16.79 7.89
CA GLY A 92 11.07 -17.16 7.73
C GLY A 92 11.76 -16.51 6.54
N LEU A 93 12.64 -17.26 5.87
CA LEU A 93 13.51 -16.77 4.79
C LEU A 93 13.35 -17.60 3.53
N HIS A 94 13.59 -16.97 2.38
CA HIS A 94 13.71 -17.67 1.11
C HIS A 94 15.03 -18.45 1.03
N ILE A 95 15.00 -19.64 0.43
CA ILE A 95 16.20 -20.40 0.07
C ILE A 95 16.19 -20.56 -1.45
N MET A 96 17.22 -20.01 -2.09
CA MET A 96 17.32 -19.98 -3.55
C MET A 96 17.21 -21.38 -4.15
N GLY A 97 16.34 -21.54 -5.15
CA GLY A 97 16.11 -22.83 -5.82
C GLY A 97 15.24 -23.85 -5.07
N VAL A 98 14.78 -23.57 -3.85
CA VAL A 98 13.97 -24.51 -3.07
C VAL A 98 12.48 -24.15 -3.18
N PRO A 99 11.62 -25.04 -3.72
CA PRO A 99 10.19 -24.79 -3.83
C PRO A 99 9.51 -24.74 -2.46
N LEU A 100 8.45 -23.93 -2.37
CA LEU A 100 7.57 -23.95 -1.21
C LEU A 100 6.73 -25.22 -1.21
N GLU A 101 6.58 -25.82 -0.03
CA GLU A 101 5.82 -27.05 0.16
C GLU A 101 4.85 -26.91 1.35
N GLY A 102 3.86 -27.81 1.38
CA GLY A 102 2.91 -27.92 2.49
C GLY A 102 2.22 -26.59 2.82
N GLU A 103 2.14 -26.27 4.11
CA GLU A 103 1.43 -25.10 4.62
C GLU A 103 1.98 -23.78 4.06
N ARG A 104 3.31 -23.65 3.91
CA ARG A 104 3.95 -22.43 3.37
C ARG A 104 3.52 -22.12 1.95
N LEU A 105 3.35 -23.15 1.12
CA LEU A 105 2.84 -22.98 -0.23
C LEU A 105 1.39 -22.49 -0.22
N ILE A 106 0.55 -23.09 0.63
CA ILE A 106 -0.85 -22.69 0.77
C ILE A 106 -0.97 -21.25 1.22
N ASN A 107 -0.24 -20.87 2.27
CA ASN A 107 -0.27 -19.52 2.83
C ASN A 107 0.25 -18.50 1.81
N MET A 108 1.32 -18.82 1.07
CA MET A 108 1.81 -17.96 -0.01
C MET A 108 0.78 -17.76 -1.12
N LEU A 109 0.14 -18.84 -1.61
CA LEU A 109 -0.92 -18.75 -2.61
C LEU A 109 -2.10 -17.92 -2.09
N PHE A 110 -2.51 -18.15 -0.84
CA PHE A 110 -3.56 -17.40 -0.18
C PHE A 110 -3.24 -15.90 -0.11
N MET A 111 -2.01 -15.53 0.29
CA MET A 111 -1.55 -14.13 0.32
C MET A 111 -1.58 -13.47 -1.07
N ILE A 112 -1.24 -14.22 -2.12
CA ILE A 112 -1.31 -13.70 -3.50
C ILE A 112 -2.75 -13.44 -3.92
N VAL A 113 -3.68 -14.36 -3.66
CA VAL A 113 -5.03 -14.27 -4.25
C VAL A 113 -6.05 -13.53 -3.43
N ARG A 114 -5.86 -13.41 -2.10
CA ARG A 114 -6.87 -12.90 -1.16
C ARG A 114 -7.49 -11.56 -1.58
N TYR A 115 -6.67 -10.61 -2.03
CA TYR A 115 -7.11 -9.27 -2.44
C TYR A 115 -6.99 -9.01 -3.94
N GLN A 116 -5.94 -9.50 -4.60
CA GLN A 116 -5.69 -9.16 -6.01
C GLN A 116 -6.78 -9.67 -6.97
N PHE A 117 -7.45 -10.78 -6.62
CA PHE A 117 -8.42 -11.44 -7.49
C PHE A 117 -9.80 -11.61 -6.83
N SER A 118 -10.11 -10.80 -5.80
CA SER A 118 -11.39 -10.88 -5.10
C SER A 118 -11.68 -12.26 -4.49
N TYR A 119 -10.64 -13.01 -4.09
CA TYR A 119 -10.79 -14.36 -3.55
C TYR A 119 -11.63 -14.37 -2.27
N LEU A 120 -11.32 -13.50 -1.29
CA LEU A 120 -12.09 -13.41 -0.05
C LEU A 120 -13.55 -13.03 -0.31
N LYS A 121 -13.80 -12.15 -1.28
CA LYS A 121 -15.15 -11.82 -1.74
C LYS A 121 -15.87 -13.05 -2.30
N GLY A 122 -15.23 -13.80 -3.17
CA GLY A 122 -15.77 -15.05 -3.71
C GLY A 122 -16.09 -16.08 -2.61
N ILE A 123 -15.23 -16.22 -1.60
CA ILE A 123 -15.49 -17.12 -0.45
C ILE A 123 -16.69 -16.62 0.37
N ALA A 124 -16.75 -15.32 0.68
CA ALA A 124 -17.84 -14.73 1.45
C ALA A 124 -19.20 -14.90 0.74
N GLU A 125 -19.26 -14.62 -0.56
CA GLU A 125 -20.47 -14.78 -1.37
C GLU A 125 -20.94 -16.23 -1.41
N ALA A 126 -20.02 -17.19 -1.54
CA ALA A 126 -20.34 -18.62 -1.52
C ALA A 126 -20.82 -19.11 -0.14
N LEU A 127 -20.45 -18.41 0.94
CA LEU A 127 -20.99 -18.62 2.29
C LEU A 127 -22.28 -17.84 2.56
N GLY A 128 -22.75 -17.03 1.60
CA GLY A 128 -23.98 -16.23 1.71
C GLY A 128 -23.80 -14.87 2.38
N TYR A 129 -22.59 -14.30 2.40
CA TYR A 129 -22.28 -13.01 3.02
C TYR A 129 -21.79 -11.97 1.99
N ASN A 130 -21.95 -10.69 2.31
CA ASN A 130 -21.39 -9.59 1.52
C ASN A 130 -20.03 -9.17 2.09
N TRP A 131 -18.94 -9.42 1.35
CA TRP A 131 -17.59 -9.08 1.80
C TRP A 131 -17.35 -7.58 2.05
N GLU A 132 -17.99 -6.70 1.26
CA GLU A 132 -17.80 -5.25 1.40
C GLU A 132 -18.36 -4.79 2.77
N GLU A 133 -19.53 -5.30 3.16
CA GLU A 133 -20.12 -5.03 4.47
C GLU A 133 -19.26 -5.58 5.62
N LEU A 134 -18.72 -6.81 5.47
CA LEU A 134 -17.85 -7.39 6.49
C LEU A 134 -16.55 -6.57 6.66
N ASN A 135 -15.98 -6.10 5.56
CA ASN A 135 -14.70 -5.41 5.54
C ASN A 135 -14.80 -3.92 5.95
N GLU A 136 -15.98 -3.31 5.91
CA GLU A 136 -16.21 -1.95 6.43
C GLU A 136 -16.18 -1.90 7.96
N HIS A 137 -16.62 -2.97 8.63
CA HIS A 137 -16.68 -3.06 10.09
C HIS A 137 -16.09 -4.39 10.58
N PRO A 138 -14.77 -4.59 10.45
CA PRO A 138 -14.15 -5.88 10.69
C PRO A 138 -14.35 -6.36 12.12
N GLY A 139 -14.26 -5.48 13.13
CA GLY A 139 -14.53 -5.84 14.51
C GLY A 139 -15.93 -6.46 14.69
N ARG A 140 -16.98 -5.78 14.22
CA ARG A 140 -18.37 -6.29 14.35
C ARG A 140 -18.56 -7.68 13.76
N TYR A 141 -17.83 -8.00 12.69
CA TYR A 141 -18.02 -9.22 11.91
C TYR A 141 -16.87 -10.22 12.03
N GLN A 142 -15.98 -10.07 13.01
CA GLN A 142 -14.80 -10.90 13.23
C GLN A 142 -15.05 -12.41 13.03
N LYS A 143 -16.04 -12.99 13.72
CA LYS A 143 -16.31 -14.43 13.64
C LYS A 143 -16.65 -14.90 12.22
N LEU A 144 -17.30 -14.03 11.43
CA LEU A 144 -17.59 -14.30 10.03
C LEU A 144 -16.34 -14.14 9.16
N ILE A 145 -15.50 -13.13 9.43
CA ILE A 145 -14.22 -12.93 8.74
C ILE A 145 -13.29 -14.13 8.98
N ASP A 146 -13.11 -14.54 10.24
CA ASP A 146 -12.37 -15.76 10.63
C ASP A 146 -12.88 -16.99 9.88
N LYS A 147 -14.21 -17.11 9.73
CA LYS A 147 -14.82 -18.20 8.98
C LYS A 147 -14.47 -18.11 7.49
N VAL A 148 -14.52 -16.93 6.87
CA VAL A 148 -14.15 -16.70 5.47
C VAL A 148 -12.68 -17.07 5.24
N TYR A 149 -11.76 -16.58 6.08
CA TYR A 149 -10.34 -16.89 5.99
C TYR A 149 -10.07 -18.40 6.11
N ARG A 150 -10.68 -19.07 7.10
CA ARG A 150 -10.54 -20.51 7.30
C ARG A 150 -10.99 -21.31 6.08
N HIS A 151 -12.15 -20.99 5.51
CA HIS A 151 -12.63 -21.67 4.30
C HIS A 151 -11.76 -21.36 3.08
N GLY A 152 -11.24 -20.13 2.98
CA GLY A 152 -10.30 -19.75 1.93
C GLY A 152 -9.02 -20.59 1.95
N ILE A 153 -8.45 -20.83 3.14
CA ILE A 153 -7.28 -21.70 3.31
C ILE A 153 -7.64 -23.16 3.06
N SER A 154 -8.74 -23.67 3.64
CA SER A 154 -9.18 -25.05 3.46
C SER A 154 -9.47 -25.39 1.99
N LEU A 155 -10.03 -24.45 1.22
CA LEU A 155 -10.26 -24.66 -0.21
C LEU A 155 -8.94 -24.84 -0.98
N LEU A 156 -7.92 -24.04 -0.67
CA LEU A 156 -6.59 -24.19 -1.29
C LEU A 156 -5.88 -25.47 -0.83
N GLN A 157 -6.05 -25.87 0.43
CA GLN A 157 -5.56 -27.15 0.95
C GLN A 157 -6.21 -28.33 0.21
N GLU A 158 -7.54 -28.33 0.04
CA GLU A 158 -8.23 -29.33 -0.76
C GLU A 158 -7.70 -29.30 -2.20
N TYR A 159 -7.54 -28.12 -2.79
CA TYR A 159 -7.09 -28.00 -4.17
C TYR A 159 -5.64 -28.50 -4.37
N SER A 160 -4.79 -28.37 -3.36
CA SER A 160 -3.44 -28.90 -3.36
C SER A 160 -3.39 -30.43 -3.46
N SER A 161 -4.41 -31.14 -2.95
CA SER A 161 -4.51 -32.60 -3.09
C SER A 161 -4.70 -33.05 -4.55
N TYR A 162 -5.13 -32.14 -5.41
CA TYR A 162 -5.22 -32.31 -6.87
C TYR A 162 -4.06 -31.63 -7.61
N ASN A 163 -2.98 -31.26 -6.92
CA ASN A 163 -1.82 -30.53 -7.47
C ASN A 163 -2.21 -29.27 -8.27
N PHE A 164 -3.28 -28.58 -7.84
CA PHE A 164 -3.80 -27.38 -8.49
C PHE A 164 -4.13 -27.55 -9.98
N GLN A 165 -4.53 -28.76 -10.41
CA GLN A 165 -4.96 -29.04 -11.79
C GLN A 165 -6.32 -28.39 -12.09
N GLU A 166 -6.41 -27.59 -13.16
CA GLU A 166 -7.63 -26.85 -13.51
C GLU A 166 -8.84 -27.78 -13.74
N GLU A 167 -8.61 -28.99 -14.25
CA GLU A 167 -9.65 -29.98 -14.53
C GLU A 167 -10.33 -30.54 -13.27
N CYS A 168 -9.72 -30.31 -12.10
CA CYS A 168 -10.22 -30.79 -10.82
C CYS A 168 -10.98 -29.73 -10.02
N ILE A 169 -11.11 -28.50 -10.53
CA ILE A 169 -11.82 -27.40 -9.86
C ILE A 169 -13.26 -27.80 -9.50
N GLU A 170 -13.99 -28.42 -10.44
CA GLU A 170 -15.39 -28.84 -10.19
C GLU A 170 -15.51 -30.04 -9.23
N ARG A 171 -14.39 -30.63 -8.79
CA ARG A 171 -14.38 -31.74 -7.81
C ARG A 171 -14.22 -31.25 -6.37
N LEU A 172 -13.93 -29.96 -6.17
CA LEU A 172 -13.73 -29.37 -4.85
C LEU A 172 -15.06 -29.30 -4.09
N LYS A 173 -15.01 -29.64 -2.80
CA LYS A 173 -16.20 -29.80 -1.94
C LYS A 173 -16.20 -28.93 -0.70
N THR A 174 -15.10 -28.20 -0.43
CA THR A 174 -14.98 -27.32 0.75
C THR A 174 -16.13 -26.33 0.83
N LEU A 175 -16.57 -25.77 -0.30
CA LEU A 175 -17.72 -24.86 -0.40
C LEU A 175 -18.31 -24.86 -1.83
N PRO A 176 -19.57 -24.45 -2.02
CA PRO A 176 -20.14 -24.31 -3.37
C PRO A 176 -19.39 -23.22 -4.16
N LEU A 177 -18.87 -23.58 -5.33
CA LEU A 177 -18.12 -22.65 -6.16
C LEU A 177 -19.05 -21.72 -6.95
N ASN A 178 -18.88 -20.41 -6.76
CA ASN A 178 -19.40 -19.38 -7.65
C ASN A 178 -18.42 -19.10 -8.80
N ASP A 179 -18.85 -18.32 -9.78
CA ASP A 179 -18.04 -18.04 -10.98
C ASP A 179 -16.76 -17.27 -10.65
N THR A 180 -16.83 -16.33 -9.70
CA THR A 180 -15.68 -15.62 -9.16
C THR A 180 -14.60 -16.61 -8.68
N LEU A 181 -14.97 -17.56 -7.81
CA LEU A 181 -14.03 -18.56 -7.30
C LEU A 181 -13.47 -19.46 -8.39
N ARG A 182 -14.27 -19.89 -9.37
CA ARG A 182 -13.77 -20.68 -10.50
C ARG A 182 -12.66 -19.96 -11.24
N ASP A 183 -12.84 -18.66 -11.51
CA ASP A 183 -11.85 -17.88 -12.23
C ASP A 183 -10.59 -17.62 -11.40
N VAL A 184 -10.75 -17.37 -10.09
CA VAL A 184 -9.62 -17.25 -9.18
C VAL A 184 -8.84 -18.56 -9.08
N LEU A 185 -9.51 -19.72 -9.00
CA LEU A 185 -8.84 -21.02 -8.90
C LEU A 185 -8.02 -21.34 -10.17
N LYS A 186 -8.47 -20.93 -11.36
CA LYS A 186 -7.65 -20.98 -12.59
C LYS A 186 -6.43 -20.06 -12.51
N VAL A 187 -6.53 -18.92 -11.83
CA VAL A 187 -5.37 -18.06 -11.55
C VAL A 187 -4.43 -18.76 -10.57
N VAL A 188 -4.94 -19.40 -9.51
CA VAL A 188 -4.15 -20.19 -8.56
C VAL A 188 -3.32 -21.25 -9.29
N SER A 189 -3.89 -22.01 -10.23
CA SER A 189 -3.15 -23.00 -11.03
C SER A 189 -1.97 -22.40 -11.81
N ARG A 190 -2.18 -21.22 -12.40
CA ARG A 190 -1.14 -20.49 -13.14
C ARG A 190 -0.04 -19.98 -12.19
N VAL A 191 -0.43 -19.36 -11.09
CA VAL A 191 0.50 -18.86 -10.07
C VAL A 191 1.30 -20.01 -9.46
N TYR A 192 0.65 -21.11 -9.10
CA TYR A 192 1.32 -22.32 -8.59
C TYR A 192 2.38 -22.82 -9.59
N ARG A 193 2.03 -22.93 -10.87
CA ARG A 193 2.98 -23.37 -11.92
C ARG A 193 4.21 -22.46 -12.00
N ASP A 194 4.04 -21.15 -11.87
CA ASP A 194 5.16 -20.21 -11.92
C ASP A 194 5.94 -20.15 -10.61
N LEU A 195 5.30 -20.34 -9.45
CA LEU A 195 5.98 -20.48 -8.15
C LEU A 195 6.85 -21.74 -8.08
N MET A 196 6.44 -22.83 -8.71
CA MET A 196 7.22 -24.08 -8.72
C MET A 196 8.47 -24.02 -9.60
N LYS A 197 8.64 -22.96 -10.41
CA LYS A 197 9.84 -22.76 -11.24
C LYS A 197 11.02 -22.13 -10.49
N VAL A 198 11.01 -22.09 -9.16
CA VAL A 198 12.12 -21.51 -8.38
C VAL A 198 13.46 -22.21 -8.62
N GLU A 199 13.46 -23.46 -9.07
CA GLU A 199 14.68 -24.15 -9.53
C GLU A 199 15.43 -23.38 -10.65
N GLU A 200 14.69 -22.56 -11.42
CA GLU A 200 15.25 -21.68 -12.45
C GLU A 200 16.12 -20.55 -11.86
N GLU A 201 16.02 -20.25 -10.57
CA GLU A 201 16.89 -19.28 -9.89
C GLU A 201 18.35 -19.75 -9.92
N ILE A 202 18.61 -20.99 -9.49
CA ILE A 202 19.95 -21.58 -9.52
C ILE A 202 20.39 -21.80 -10.97
N LYS A 203 19.50 -22.36 -11.81
CA LYS A 203 19.81 -22.60 -13.22
C LYS A 203 20.26 -21.33 -13.93
N HIS A 204 19.50 -20.24 -13.85
CA HIS A 204 19.85 -19.00 -14.53
C HIS A 204 21.06 -18.29 -13.88
N THR A 205 21.36 -18.59 -12.63
CA THR A 205 22.63 -18.18 -12.02
C THR A 205 23.81 -18.89 -12.66
N VAL A 206 23.71 -20.21 -12.89
CA VAL A 206 24.72 -20.98 -13.63
C VAL A 206 24.83 -20.50 -15.07
N ASP A 207 23.70 -20.34 -15.76
CA ASP A 207 23.66 -19.81 -17.14
C ASP A 207 24.37 -18.45 -17.22
N ALA A 208 24.16 -17.56 -16.25
CA ALA A 208 24.80 -16.25 -16.22
C ALA A 208 26.33 -16.35 -16.06
N LEU A 209 26.82 -17.30 -15.26
CA LEU A 209 28.24 -17.58 -15.09
C LEU A 209 28.87 -18.19 -16.35
N GLU A 210 28.09 -18.95 -17.12
CA GLU A 210 28.49 -19.51 -18.42
C GLU A 210 28.38 -18.50 -19.58
N GLY A 211 27.90 -17.28 -19.32
CA GLY A 211 27.74 -16.25 -20.34
C GLY A 211 26.50 -16.41 -21.22
N CYS A 212 25.53 -17.22 -20.78
CA CYS A 212 24.26 -17.42 -21.45
C CYS A 212 23.30 -16.24 -21.22
N TYR A 213 22.31 -16.12 -22.11
CA TYR A 213 21.28 -15.09 -22.02
C TYR A 213 20.28 -15.40 -20.89
N ILE A 214 20.02 -14.42 -20.04
CA ILE A 214 19.03 -14.53 -18.97
C ILE A 214 17.72 -13.86 -19.38
N PRO A 215 16.58 -14.57 -19.38
CA PRO A 215 15.32 -13.99 -19.80
C PRO A 215 14.86 -12.86 -18.87
N PRO A 216 14.29 -11.77 -19.41
CA PRO A 216 13.84 -10.64 -18.62
C PRO A 216 12.47 -10.86 -18.01
N ARG A 217 12.18 -10.13 -16.92
CA ARG A 217 10.85 -10.11 -16.27
C ARG A 217 10.59 -8.77 -15.60
N VAL A 218 9.33 -8.45 -15.31
CA VAL A 218 9.04 -7.24 -14.53
C VAL A 218 9.35 -7.49 -13.06
N ALA A 219 9.90 -6.50 -12.36
CA ALA A 219 10.10 -6.54 -10.92
C ALA A 219 8.78 -6.34 -10.17
N GLY A 220 8.65 -6.91 -8.98
CA GLY A 220 7.46 -6.71 -8.17
C GLY A 220 7.39 -7.66 -6.98
N ALA A 221 6.31 -7.54 -6.22
CA ALA A 221 5.91 -8.53 -5.22
C ALA A 221 4.75 -9.36 -5.79
N PRO A 222 4.78 -10.71 -5.71
CA PRO A 222 3.70 -11.55 -6.22
C PRO A 222 2.33 -11.24 -5.61
N THR A 223 2.29 -10.71 -4.38
CA THR A 223 1.06 -10.29 -3.69
C THR A 223 0.43 -9.00 -4.27
N LYS A 224 1.15 -8.29 -5.15
CA LYS A 224 0.68 -7.09 -5.83
C LYS A 224 0.53 -7.30 -7.34
N ASP A 225 1.51 -7.93 -7.98
CA ASP A 225 1.47 -8.26 -9.40
C ASP A 225 2.15 -9.60 -9.70
N ILE A 226 1.36 -10.63 -10.01
CA ILE A 226 1.84 -11.97 -10.39
C ILE A 226 2.69 -11.97 -11.67
N LYS A 227 2.70 -10.90 -12.48
CA LYS A 227 3.57 -10.82 -13.67
C LYS A 227 5.06 -10.85 -13.33
N CYS A 228 5.44 -10.61 -12.06
CA CYS A 228 6.83 -10.77 -11.63
C CYS A 228 7.28 -12.25 -11.56
N LEU A 229 6.34 -13.20 -11.59
CA LEU A 229 6.62 -14.63 -11.66
C LEU A 229 6.79 -15.11 -13.13
N PRO A 230 7.55 -16.18 -13.37
CA PRO A 230 8.41 -16.89 -12.41
C PRO A 230 9.69 -16.11 -12.06
N THR A 231 10.35 -16.52 -10.97
CA THR A 231 11.65 -16.00 -10.54
C THR A 231 12.80 -16.60 -11.36
N GLY A 232 14.05 -16.26 -11.03
CA GLY A 232 15.21 -16.63 -11.83
C GLY A 232 15.27 -15.82 -13.14
N ARG A 233 15.01 -14.52 -13.09
CA ARG A 233 14.93 -13.66 -14.29
C ARG A 233 15.73 -12.38 -14.11
N ASN A 234 16.20 -11.81 -15.22
CA ASN A 234 16.82 -10.49 -15.20
C ASN A 234 15.75 -9.40 -15.20
N PHE A 235 15.36 -8.99 -14.00
CA PHE A 235 14.20 -8.12 -13.87
C PHE A 235 14.48 -6.68 -14.29
N TYR A 236 13.45 -6.02 -14.80
CA TYR A 236 13.42 -4.58 -15.05
C TYR A 236 12.29 -3.96 -14.22
N SER A 237 12.35 -2.65 -13.98
CA SER A 237 11.33 -1.94 -13.19
C SER A 237 10.09 -1.59 -14.02
N CYS A 238 9.90 -0.32 -14.33
CA CYS A 238 8.74 0.20 -15.04
C CYS A 238 9.18 1.17 -16.13
N ASN A 239 8.26 1.60 -16.98
CA ASN A 239 8.49 2.71 -17.90
C ASN A 239 8.37 4.04 -17.12
N PRO A 240 9.47 4.80 -16.93
CA PRO A 240 9.43 6.02 -16.13
C PRO A 240 8.53 7.12 -16.74
N GLN A 241 8.24 7.06 -18.05
CA GLN A 241 7.37 8.04 -18.74
C GLN A 241 5.87 7.82 -18.49
N GLU A 242 5.49 6.67 -17.92
CA GLU A 242 4.10 6.35 -17.60
C GLU A 242 3.73 6.72 -16.16
N ILE A 243 4.66 7.31 -15.40
CA ILE A 243 4.46 7.68 -14.00
C ILE A 243 3.97 9.14 -13.88
N PRO A 244 2.89 9.41 -13.14
CA PRO A 244 1.98 8.43 -12.53
C PRO A 244 1.06 7.80 -13.58
N THR A 245 0.72 6.53 -13.42
CA THR A 245 -0.30 5.89 -14.25
C THR A 245 -1.69 6.45 -13.91
N LYS A 246 -2.67 6.29 -14.81
CA LYS A 246 -4.04 6.76 -14.55
C LYS A 246 -4.63 6.18 -13.26
N SER A 247 -4.48 4.87 -13.06
CA SER A 247 -4.95 4.20 -11.85
C SER A 247 -4.20 4.69 -10.61
N ALA A 248 -2.89 4.91 -10.71
CA ALA A 248 -2.09 5.41 -9.61
C ALA A 248 -2.48 6.84 -9.21
N TYR A 249 -2.81 7.71 -10.19
CA TYR A 249 -3.33 9.05 -9.90
C TYR A 249 -4.67 9.01 -9.17
N GLU A 250 -5.61 8.17 -9.61
CA GLU A 250 -6.90 8.02 -8.91
C GLU A 250 -6.74 7.49 -7.48
N MET A 251 -5.80 6.59 -7.24
CA MET A 251 -5.49 6.13 -5.89
C MET A 251 -4.80 7.23 -5.07
N GLY A 252 -3.81 7.92 -5.64
CA GLY A 252 -3.12 9.05 -5.00
C GLY A 252 -4.08 10.18 -4.62
N LYS A 253 -5.09 10.44 -5.45
CA LYS A 253 -6.19 11.35 -5.13
C LYS A 253 -6.92 10.93 -3.84
N ARG A 254 -7.27 9.65 -3.70
CA ARG A 254 -7.95 9.14 -2.49
C ARG A 254 -7.04 9.27 -1.25
N LEU A 255 -5.76 8.92 -1.39
CA LEU A 255 -4.78 9.07 -0.30
C LEU A 255 -4.68 10.54 0.18
N ALA A 256 -4.61 11.47 -0.76
CA ALA A 256 -4.60 12.90 -0.44
C ALA A 256 -5.90 13.37 0.22
N GLU A 257 -7.07 12.91 -0.24
CA GLU A 257 -8.36 13.22 0.38
C GLU A 257 -8.48 12.66 1.80
N ASP A 258 -8.00 11.44 2.03
CA ASP A 258 -7.97 10.81 3.35
C ASP A 258 -7.01 11.53 4.30
N LEU A 259 -5.82 11.92 3.82
CA LEU A 259 -4.86 12.72 4.59
C LEU A 259 -5.46 14.06 4.99
N ILE A 260 -6.08 14.78 4.04
CA ILE A 260 -6.71 16.07 4.29
C ILE A 260 -7.86 15.93 5.28
N ARG A 261 -8.72 14.91 5.09
CA ARG A 261 -9.85 14.66 5.97
C ARG A 261 -9.39 14.41 7.40
N LYS A 262 -8.40 13.53 7.59
CA LYS A 262 -7.82 13.25 8.90
C LYS A 262 -7.25 14.51 9.56
N TYR A 263 -6.45 15.29 8.83
CA TYR A 263 -5.88 16.53 9.35
C TYR A 263 -6.96 17.56 9.72
N LEU A 264 -8.03 17.66 8.93
CA LEU A 264 -9.15 18.57 9.19
C LEU A 264 -9.95 18.14 10.44
N GLU A 265 -10.13 16.84 10.64
CA GLU A 265 -10.79 16.27 11.83
C GLU A 265 -9.97 16.52 13.11
N GLU A 266 -8.65 16.45 13.02
CA GLU A 266 -7.72 16.64 14.14
C GLU A 266 -7.49 18.12 14.48
N GLU A 267 -7.25 18.97 13.46
CA GLU A 267 -6.77 20.34 13.63
C GLU A 267 -7.82 21.41 13.29
N GLY A 268 -8.96 21.02 12.71
CA GLY A 268 -10.05 21.94 12.35
C GLY A 268 -9.75 22.91 11.20
N ARG A 269 -8.62 22.73 10.50
CA ARG A 269 -8.18 23.55 9.35
C ARG A 269 -7.46 22.70 8.30
N TYR A 270 -7.33 23.21 7.09
CA TYR A 270 -6.49 22.57 6.06
C TYR A 270 -5.00 22.70 6.42
N PRO A 271 -4.17 21.67 6.12
CA PRO A 271 -2.73 21.82 6.25
C PRO A 271 -2.23 22.78 5.17
N GLU A 272 -1.51 23.83 5.58
CA GLU A 272 -0.94 24.78 4.61
C GLU A 272 0.30 24.21 3.92
N TYR A 273 1.06 23.38 4.63
CA TYR A 273 2.34 22.84 4.21
C TYR A 273 2.49 21.37 4.63
N LEU A 274 2.96 20.52 3.72
CA LEU A 274 3.25 19.11 3.96
C LEU A 274 4.69 18.76 3.54
N GLY A 275 5.40 18.04 4.40
CA GLY A 275 6.68 17.42 4.06
C GLY A 275 6.46 15.95 3.68
N MET A 276 6.86 15.54 2.48
CA MET A 276 6.72 14.16 2.00
C MET A 276 8.06 13.57 1.60
N VAL A 277 8.29 12.30 1.96
CA VAL A 277 9.51 11.56 1.57
C VAL A 277 9.16 10.60 0.45
N ILE A 278 9.80 10.76 -0.71
CA ILE A 278 9.51 10.00 -1.93
C ILE A 278 10.66 9.05 -2.25
N TRP A 279 10.33 7.77 -2.40
CA TRP A 279 11.29 6.69 -2.61
C TRP A 279 11.06 6.02 -3.96
N GLY A 280 12.12 5.80 -4.74
CA GLY A 280 11.98 5.22 -6.09
C GLY A 280 11.33 3.85 -6.14
N SER A 281 11.62 2.96 -5.18
CA SER A 281 11.09 1.59 -5.19
C SER A 281 9.58 1.52 -4.94
N PRO A 282 9.00 2.21 -3.92
CA PRO A 282 7.55 2.39 -3.81
C PRO A 282 6.90 2.96 -5.08
N THR A 283 7.43 4.05 -5.64
CA THR A 283 6.89 4.66 -6.87
C THR A 283 6.83 3.65 -8.03
N MET A 284 7.87 2.82 -8.21
CA MET A 284 7.88 1.75 -9.24
C MET A 284 6.77 0.71 -9.01
N ARG A 285 6.56 0.29 -7.76
CA ARG A 285 5.62 -0.78 -7.41
C ARG A 285 4.16 -0.36 -7.53
N THR A 286 3.87 0.91 -7.27
CA THR A 286 2.50 1.45 -7.30
C THR A 286 2.17 2.14 -8.62
N GLY A 287 3.15 2.30 -9.52
CA GLY A 287 2.98 3.10 -10.73
C GLY A 287 2.86 4.60 -10.46
N GLY A 288 3.30 5.07 -9.28
CA GLY A 288 3.35 6.48 -8.90
C GLY A 288 2.17 6.99 -8.07
N GLU A 289 1.63 6.20 -7.15
CA GLU A 289 0.52 6.66 -6.27
C GLU A 289 0.93 7.86 -5.41
N ASP A 290 2.16 7.85 -4.91
CA ASP A 290 2.81 8.95 -4.18
C ASP A 290 2.90 10.23 -5.02
N ILE A 291 3.23 10.09 -6.31
CA ILE A 291 3.25 11.22 -7.25
C ILE A 291 1.84 11.70 -7.55
N GLY A 292 0.88 10.79 -7.68
CA GLY A 292 -0.54 11.13 -7.83
C GLY A 292 -1.06 11.94 -6.65
N GLU A 293 -0.70 11.55 -5.44
CA GLU A 293 -1.02 12.25 -4.19
C GLU A 293 -0.46 13.68 -4.20
N VAL A 294 0.84 13.84 -4.51
CA VAL A 294 1.51 15.15 -4.62
C VAL A 294 0.82 16.07 -5.63
N LEU A 295 0.56 15.57 -6.84
CA LEU A 295 -0.08 16.36 -7.90
C LEU A 295 -1.49 16.78 -7.49
N TYR A 296 -2.25 15.88 -6.87
CA TYR A 296 -3.59 16.21 -6.39
C TYR A 296 -3.54 17.23 -5.25
N LEU A 297 -2.63 17.12 -4.27
CA LEU A 297 -2.45 18.11 -3.19
C LEU A 297 -2.25 19.53 -3.74
N LEU A 298 -1.38 19.66 -4.76
CA LEU A 298 -1.15 20.90 -5.53
C LEU A 298 -2.37 21.35 -6.36
N GLY A 299 -3.34 20.47 -6.58
CA GLY A 299 -4.55 20.73 -7.35
C GLY A 299 -4.33 20.68 -8.86
N VAL A 300 -3.46 19.78 -9.32
CA VAL A 300 -3.21 19.53 -10.75
C VAL A 300 -3.48 18.07 -11.08
N ARG A 301 -3.86 17.79 -12.32
CA ARG A 301 -3.98 16.43 -12.86
C ARG A 301 -2.94 16.23 -13.97
N PRO A 302 -2.26 15.09 -14.05
CA PRO A 302 -1.38 14.78 -15.16
C PRO A 302 -2.18 14.54 -16.46
N VAL A 303 -1.58 14.89 -17.60
CA VAL A 303 -2.15 14.68 -18.94
C VAL A 303 -1.42 13.51 -19.59
N TRP A 304 -2.18 12.52 -20.07
CA TRP A 304 -1.61 11.35 -20.74
C TRP A 304 -1.89 11.36 -22.25
N ASN A 305 -0.92 10.90 -23.02
CA ASN A 305 -1.14 10.60 -24.44
C ASN A 305 -1.86 9.24 -24.64
N LYS A 306 -2.14 8.89 -25.90
CA LYS A 306 -2.80 7.61 -26.26
C LYS A 306 -2.01 6.35 -25.86
N MET A 307 -0.71 6.48 -25.63
CA MET A 307 0.17 5.39 -25.19
C MET A 307 0.32 5.33 -23.65
N GLY A 308 -0.40 6.17 -22.90
CA GLY A 308 -0.34 6.19 -21.44
C GLY A 308 0.87 6.93 -20.87
N ARG A 309 1.66 7.63 -21.69
CA ARG A 309 2.78 8.45 -21.20
C ARG A 309 2.27 9.81 -20.73
N VAL A 310 2.83 10.30 -19.63
CA VAL A 310 2.58 11.65 -19.13
C VAL A 310 3.26 12.66 -20.04
N VAL A 311 2.49 13.64 -20.52
CA VAL A 311 2.94 14.68 -21.46
C VAL A 311 2.80 16.10 -20.93
N GLY A 312 2.29 16.25 -19.71
CA GLY A 312 2.15 17.55 -19.05
C GLY A 312 1.17 17.47 -17.89
N ILE A 313 0.73 18.64 -17.44
CA ILE A 313 -0.27 18.80 -16.38
C ILE A 313 -1.42 19.69 -16.83
N GLU A 314 -2.55 19.55 -16.14
CA GLU A 314 -3.71 20.41 -16.24
C GLU A 314 -4.10 20.87 -14.84
N VAL A 315 -4.32 22.18 -14.69
CA VAL A 315 -4.74 22.77 -13.41
C VAL A 315 -6.21 22.43 -13.15
N ILE A 316 -6.50 21.89 -11.97
CA ILE A 316 -7.88 21.69 -11.51
C ILE A 316 -8.43 23.04 -11.04
N PRO A 317 -9.52 23.56 -11.60
CA PRO A 317 -10.14 24.81 -11.14
C PRO A 317 -10.60 24.70 -9.68
N LEU A 318 -10.55 25.80 -8.91
CA LEU A 318 -10.94 25.79 -7.49
C LEU A 318 -12.40 25.37 -7.28
N GLU A 319 -13.28 25.64 -8.24
CA GLU A 319 -14.69 25.24 -8.22
C GLU A 319 -14.85 23.71 -8.25
N GLU A 320 -13.92 23.02 -8.92
CA GLU A 320 -13.86 21.55 -8.94
C GLU A 320 -13.08 21.02 -7.73
N LEU A 321 -11.96 21.67 -7.37
CA LEU A 321 -11.08 21.25 -6.27
C LEU A 321 -11.76 21.35 -4.91
N LYS A 322 -12.60 22.39 -4.70
CA LYS A 322 -13.40 22.64 -3.47
C LYS A 322 -12.60 22.73 -2.17
N ARG A 323 -11.30 22.99 -2.26
CA ARG A 323 -10.39 23.21 -1.14
C ARG A 323 -9.20 24.07 -1.59
N PRO A 324 -8.42 24.60 -0.65
CA PRO A 324 -7.15 25.23 -0.99
C PRO A 324 -6.17 24.25 -1.66
N ARG A 325 -5.28 24.81 -2.49
CA ARG A 325 -4.07 24.11 -2.95
C ARG A 325 -3.07 24.06 -1.82
N ILE A 326 -2.58 22.87 -1.51
CA ILE A 326 -1.69 22.62 -0.38
C ILE A 326 -0.25 22.71 -0.85
N ASP A 327 0.59 23.42 -0.11
CA ASP A 327 2.02 23.50 -0.40
C ASP A 327 2.72 22.22 0.05
N VAL A 328 3.62 21.71 -0.78
CA VAL A 328 4.27 20.42 -0.56
C VAL A 328 5.77 20.56 -0.75
N THR A 329 6.55 20.06 0.19
CA THR A 329 7.99 19.92 0.07
C THR A 329 8.36 18.46 0.05
N LEU A 330 9.10 18.07 -0.97
CA LEU A 330 9.49 16.71 -1.22
C LEU A 330 10.96 16.50 -0.85
N ARG A 331 11.22 15.48 -0.03
CA ARG A 331 12.52 14.86 0.07
C ARG A 331 12.53 13.60 -0.79
N VAL A 332 13.12 13.69 -1.98
CA VAL A 332 13.23 12.55 -2.90
C VAL A 332 14.55 11.82 -2.69
N SER A 333 14.51 10.49 -2.59
CA SER A 333 15.73 9.67 -2.48
C SER A 333 16.64 9.79 -3.71
N GLY A 334 17.95 9.56 -3.55
CA GLY A 334 18.90 9.55 -4.68
C GLY A 334 18.55 8.54 -5.78
N LEU A 335 17.95 7.39 -5.43
CA LEU A 335 17.44 6.43 -6.43
C LEU A 335 16.27 7.02 -7.24
N PHE A 336 15.36 7.75 -6.59
CA PHE A 336 14.26 8.43 -7.26
C PHE A 336 14.79 9.48 -8.25
N ARG A 337 15.73 10.32 -7.80
CA ARG A 337 16.40 11.33 -8.65
C ARG A 337 17.01 10.71 -9.90
N ASP A 338 17.70 9.58 -9.76
CA ASP A 338 18.38 8.94 -10.87
C ASP A 338 17.43 8.21 -11.83
N THR A 339 16.27 7.75 -11.34
CA THR A 339 15.34 6.92 -12.14
C THR A 339 14.20 7.72 -12.75
N PHE A 340 13.79 8.81 -12.11
CA PHE A 340 12.60 9.59 -12.47
C PHE A 340 12.87 11.10 -12.66
N PRO A 341 13.89 11.52 -13.42
CA PRO A 341 14.17 12.94 -13.63
C PRO A 341 12.97 13.68 -14.26
N GLN A 342 12.28 13.06 -15.22
CA GLN A 342 11.09 13.64 -15.84
C GLN A 342 9.91 13.82 -14.88
N VAL A 343 9.83 13.02 -13.81
CA VAL A 343 8.80 13.20 -12.78
C VAL A 343 9.16 14.36 -11.86
N ILE A 344 10.45 14.57 -11.58
CA ILE A 344 10.93 15.77 -10.86
C ILE A 344 10.59 17.02 -11.67
N GLU A 345 10.84 17.01 -12.98
CA GLU A 345 10.49 18.13 -13.87
C GLU A 345 8.98 18.39 -13.88
N LEU A 346 8.15 17.34 -13.95
CA LEU A 346 6.69 17.44 -13.90
C LEU A 346 6.19 18.10 -12.60
N ILE A 347 6.77 17.75 -11.46
CA ILE A 347 6.37 18.33 -10.16
C ILE A 347 6.86 19.77 -10.04
N ASP A 348 8.08 20.08 -10.51
CA ASP A 348 8.59 21.46 -10.53
C ASP A 348 7.71 22.34 -11.44
N GLU A 349 7.30 21.84 -12.61
CA GLU A 349 6.34 22.50 -13.49
C GLU A 349 5.01 22.76 -12.77
N ALA A 350 4.49 21.77 -12.03
CA ALA A 350 3.27 21.92 -11.25
C ALA A 350 3.38 22.99 -10.17
N VAL A 351 4.44 22.97 -9.37
CA VAL A 351 4.68 23.97 -8.31
C VAL A 351 4.77 25.37 -8.93
N ARG A 352 5.56 25.54 -10.00
CA ARG A 352 5.70 26.84 -10.69
C ARG A 352 4.38 27.32 -11.27
N THR A 353 3.62 26.43 -11.89
CA THR A 353 2.32 26.77 -12.49
C THR A 353 1.36 27.24 -11.40
N VAL A 354 1.21 26.46 -10.34
CA VAL A 354 0.30 26.73 -9.23
C VAL A 354 0.67 28.00 -8.47
N ALA A 355 1.96 28.24 -8.21
CA ALA A 355 2.43 29.43 -7.50
C ALA A 355 2.09 30.74 -8.24
N ASN A 356 1.96 30.70 -9.56
CA ASN A 356 1.71 31.88 -10.40
C ASN A 356 0.24 32.04 -10.82
N LEU A 357 -0.68 31.21 -10.32
CA LEU A 357 -2.10 31.34 -10.63
C LEU A 357 -2.70 32.64 -10.05
N PRO A 358 -3.65 33.28 -10.74
CA PRO A 358 -4.34 34.47 -10.25
C PRO A 358 -5.44 34.12 -9.21
N GLU A 359 -5.06 33.37 -8.17
CA GLU A 359 -5.95 32.91 -7.10
C GLU A 359 -5.69 33.66 -5.77
N PRO A 360 -6.67 33.72 -4.84
CA PRO A 360 -6.47 34.19 -3.47
C PRO A 360 -5.48 33.31 -2.70
N GLU A 361 -4.69 33.90 -1.81
CA GLU A 361 -3.66 33.20 -1.01
C GLU A 361 -4.28 32.23 0.01
N GLU A 362 -5.49 32.52 0.48
CA GLU A 362 -6.26 31.64 1.38
C GLU A 362 -6.72 30.34 0.70
N MET A 363 -6.75 30.32 -0.64
CA MET A 363 -7.10 29.17 -1.46
C MET A 363 -5.91 28.57 -2.20
N ASN A 364 -4.71 29.16 -2.07
CA ASN A 364 -3.51 28.70 -2.72
C ASN A 364 -2.29 28.95 -1.81
N PHE A 365 -2.01 27.96 -0.96
CA PHE A 365 -0.93 28.05 0.02
C PHE A 365 0.45 28.04 -0.63
N VAL A 366 0.59 27.42 -1.81
CA VAL A 366 1.84 27.48 -2.60
C VAL A 366 2.15 28.93 -2.97
N LYS A 367 1.16 29.68 -3.49
CA LYS A 367 1.30 31.09 -3.84
C LYS A 367 1.57 31.96 -2.62
N LYS A 368 0.84 31.73 -1.52
CA LYS A 368 1.01 32.41 -0.23
C LYS A 368 2.48 32.32 0.22
N HIS A 369 2.99 31.10 0.39
CA HIS A 369 4.35 30.88 0.87
C HIS A 369 5.40 31.36 -0.14
N TYR A 370 5.17 31.19 -1.44
CA TYR A 370 6.07 31.72 -2.47
C TYR A 370 6.27 33.23 -2.31
N ARG A 371 5.19 34.00 -2.15
CA ARG A 371 5.28 35.45 -1.96
C ARG A 371 5.98 35.82 -0.66
N GLU A 372 5.60 35.19 0.46
CA GLU A 372 6.21 35.42 1.76
C GLU A 372 7.73 35.16 1.74
N GLU A 373 8.16 34.05 1.13
CA GLU A 373 9.58 33.71 0.99
C GLU A 373 10.34 34.70 0.10
N VAL A 374 9.75 35.15 -1.02
CA VAL A 374 10.37 36.17 -1.90
C VAL A 374 10.57 37.48 -1.14
N GLU A 375 9.54 37.96 -0.46
CA GLU A 375 9.61 39.20 0.33
C GLU A 375 10.63 39.09 1.47
N GLU A 376 10.71 37.93 2.13
CA GLU A 376 11.73 37.68 3.14
C GLU A 376 13.15 37.68 2.57
N LYS A 377 13.39 37.00 1.44
CA LYS A 377 14.71 36.93 0.82
C LYS A 377 15.20 38.28 0.32
N ILE A 378 14.30 39.09 -0.27
CA ILE A 378 14.62 40.46 -0.68
C ILE A 378 14.97 41.33 0.54
N ARG A 379 14.22 41.21 1.65
CA ARG A 379 14.56 41.90 2.91
C ARG A 379 15.92 41.50 3.47
N ARG A 380 16.35 40.26 3.23
CA ARG A 380 17.69 39.75 3.59
C ARG A 380 18.79 40.18 2.61
N GLY A 381 18.47 40.98 1.59
CA GLY A 381 19.43 41.52 0.61
C GLY A 381 19.78 40.54 -0.53
N ILE A 382 19.00 39.48 -0.71
CA ILE A 382 19.16 38.58 -1.87
C ILE A 382 18.58 39.27 -3.11
N ASP A 383 19.29 39.17 -4.22
CA ASP A 383 18.84 39.67 -5.52
C ASP A 383 17.44 39.15 -5.88
N GLU A 384 16.58 40.02 -6.41
CA GLU A 384 15.17 39.70 -6.68
C GLU A 384 15.01 38.49 -7.59
N LYS A 385 15.88 38.33 -8.60
CA LYS A 385 15.81 37.20 -9.53
C LYS A 385 16.12 35.89 -8.79
N ILE A 386 17.16 35.88 -7.97
CA ILE A 386 17.56 34.73 -7.17
C ILE A 386 16.51 34.42 -6.09
N ALA A 387 15.92 35.44 -5.48
CA ALA A 387 14.85 35.29 -4.50
C ALA A 387 13.63 34.59 -5.13
N ARG A 388 13.14 35.07 -6.27
CA ARG A 388 12.02 34.46 -6.99
C ARG A 388 12.31 33.02 -7.42
N GLU A 389 13.48 32.77 -8.00
CA GLU A 389 13.83 31.42 -8.46
C GLU A 389 13.92 30.43 -7.30
N SER A 390 14.63 30.81 -6.23
CA SER A 390 14.86 29.92 -5.09
C SER A 390 13.64 29.74 -4.18
N SER A 391 12.64 30.62 -4.23
CA SER A 391 11.40 30.48 -3.44
C SER A 391 10.40 29.50 -4.06
N LEU A 392 10.70 28.97 -5.26
CA LEU A 392 9.92 27.91 -5.90
C LEU A 392 10.50 26.52 -5.62
N TYR A 393 11.64 26.44 -4.92
CA TYR A 393 12.27 25.17 -4.62
C TYR A 393 11.45 24.40 -3.59
N ARG A 394 10.86 23.29 -4.05
CA ARG A 394 10.08 22.36 -3.23
C ARG A 394 10.60 20.93 -3.29
N ILE A 395 11.55 20.63 -4.17
CA ILE A 395 12.07 19.27 -4.37
C ILE A 395 13.53 19.22 -3.96
N PHE A 396 13.83 18.40 -2.96
CA PHE A 396 15.16 18.25 -2.39
C PHE A 396 15.62 16.80 -2.48
N SER A 397 16.90 16.59 -2.82
CA SER A 397 17.49 15.27 -2.90
C SER A 397 18.90 15.24 -2.33
N ASP A 398 19.48 14.04 -2.31
CA ASP A 398 20.89 13.83 -2.01
C ASP A 398 21.76 14.61 -3.01
N LYS A 399 22.96 14.99 -2.60
CA LYS A 399 23.95 15.58 -3.50
C LYS A 399 24.14 14.66 -4.73
N PRO A 400 24.29 15.19 -5.96
CA PRO A 400 24.55 14.37 -7.14
C PRO A 400 25.69 13.37 -6.90
N GLY A 401 25.43 12.10 -7.20
CA GLY A 401 26.38 11.00 -7.00
C GLY A 401 26.38 10.34 -5.61
N THR A 402 25.69 10.92 -4.62
CA THR A 402 25.50 10.35 -3.28
C THR A 402 24.08 9.82 -3.07
N TYR A 403 23.91 9.00 -2.02
CA TYR A 403 22.64 8.36 -1.64
C TYR A 403 22.56 8.23 -0.11
N GLY A 404 21.34 8.23 0.41
CA GLY A 404 21.06 7.98 1.83
C GLY A 404 21.08 9.26 2.67
N ALA A 405 20.29 9.25 3.74
CA ALA A 405 20.14 10.41 4.62
C ALA A 405 21.26 10.54 5.69
N GLY A 406 22.20 9.59 5.75
CA GLY A 406 23.30 9.62 6.73
C GLY A 406 22.90 9.36 8.18
N VAL A 407 21.68 8.86 8.41
CA VAL A 407 21.09 8.58 9.74
C VAL A 407 20.66 7.11 9.91
N GLY A 408 20.93 6.27 8.90
CA GLY A 408 20.47 4.88 8.83
C GLY A 408 21.57 3.86 8.98
#